data_AF-A0A063YLQ0-F1
#
_entry.id   AF-A0A063YLQ0-F1
#
_cell.length_a   1.000
_cell.length_b   1.000
_cell.length_c   1.000
_cell.angle_alpha   90.00
_cell.angle_beta   90.00
_cell.angle_gamma   90.00
#
_symmetry.space_group_name_H-M   'P 1'
#
loop_
_entity.id
_entity.type
_entity.pdbx_description
1 polymer ?
#
loop_
_entity_poly.entity_id
_entity_poly.type
_entity_poly.pdbx_seq_one_letter_code
_entity_poly.pdbx_strand_id
1 'polypeptide(L)'
;MDTQTRNVLSIASGKNEEAIVEALQPVVSKVKYVVSDLAPAMRKAIEKVCPKAIHVLDHFHVIQLFTDALERCRKYLAKGGTKHGSVRRVCRWLSQRPEK
;
A
#
# COMPACT_ATOMS: atom_id res chain seq x y z
N MET A 1 1.48 -9.34 13.72
CA MET A 1 0.92 -10.47 14.49
C MET A 1 1.83 -11.65 14.25
N ASP A 2 2.34 -12.27 15.31
CA ASP A 2 3.15 -13.48 15.21
C ASP A 2 2.32 -14.62 14.64
N THR A 3 2.82 -15.34 13.65
CA THR A 3 2.01 -16.34 12.91
C THR A 3 1.74 -17.60 13.72
N GLN A 4 2.53 -17.88 14.77
CA GLN A 4 2.39 -19.06 15.60
C GLN A 4 1.48 -18.78 16.80
N THR A 5 1.76 -17.70 17.52
CA THR A 5 1.08 -17.33 18.77
C THR A 5 -0.10 -16.40 18.56
N ARG A 6 -0.24 -15.82 17.37
CA ARG A 6 -1.22 -14.77 17.04
C ARG A 6 -1.14 -13.53 17.92
N ASN A 7 0.00 -13.31 18.56
CA ASN A 7 0.20 -12.14 19.42
C ASN A 7 0.66 -10.92 18.63
N VAL A 8 0.31 -9.73 19.13
CA VAL A 8 0.88 -8.48 18.66
C VAL A 8 2.30 -8.35 19.22
N LEU A 9 3.27 -8.03 18.35
CA LEU A 9 4.68 -7.95 18.74
C LEU A 9 5.03 -6.64 19.43
N SER A 10 4.44 -5.53 18.98
CA SER A 10 4.64 -4.21 19.57
C SER A 10 3.47 -3.31 19.23
N ILE A 11 3.22 -2.34 20.11
CA ILE A 11 2.28 -1.24 19.91
C ILE A 11 3.04 0.03 20.30
N ALA A 12 3.14 0.98 19.38
CA ALA A 12 3.76 2.28 19.64
C ALA A 12 2.71 3.39 19.55
N SER A 13 2.95 4.48 20.29
CA SER A 13 2.09 5.66 20.25
C SER A 13 2.49 6.55 19.09
N GLY A 14 1.56 6.80 18.15
CA GLY A 14 1.77 7.67 16.99
C GLY A 14 2.19 6.94 15.72
N LYS A 15 2.47 7.71 14.67
CA LYS A 15 2.79 7.22 13.31
C LYS A 15 4.09 7.82 12.76
N ASN A 16 4.88 8.45 13.64
CA ASN A 16 6.12 9.10 13.27
C ASN A 16 7.22 8.05 13.08
N GLU A 17 8.30 8.46 12.41
CA GLU A 17 9.43 7.57 12.14
C GLU A 17 10.03 6.98 13.43
N GLU A 18 10.13 7.76 14.51
CA GLU A 18 10.65 7.31 15.80
C GLU A 18 9.81 6.18 16.41
N ALA A 19 8.48 6.32 16.39
CA ALA A 19 7.55 5.33 16.92
C ALA A 19 7.64 4.01 16.14
N ILE A 20 7.84 4.08 14.81
CA ILE A 20 8.02 2.89 13.98
C ILE A 20 9.37 2.22 14.27
N VAL A 21 10.43 3.00 14.46
CA VAL A 21 11.76 2.48 14.82
C VAL A 21 11.71 1.70 16.14
N GLU A 22 11.10 2.29 17.18
CA GLU A 22 10.92 1.65 18.48
C GLU A 22 10.12 0.35 18.37
N ALA A 23 9.00 0.38 17.62
CA ALA A 23 8.15 -0.79 17.40
C ALA A 23 8.87 -1.95 16.70
N LEU A 24 9.78 -1.66 15.77
CA LEU A 24 10.48 -2.66 14.95
C LEU A 24 11.80 -3.14 15.56
N GLN A 25 12.35 -2.41 16.53
CA GLN A 25 13.64 -2.70 17.17
C GLN A 25 13.83 -4.18 17.60
N PRO A 26 12.82 -4.89 18.14
CA PRO A 26 12.96 -6.29 18.57
C PRO A 26 13.23 -7.29 17.43
N VAL A 27 12.89 -6.95 16.18
CA VAL A 27 12.92 -7.91 15.05
C VAL A 27 13.94 -7.58 13.97
N VAL A 28 14.50 -6.37 13.98
CA VAL A 28 15.36 -5.81 12.90
C VAL A 28 16.44 -6.76 12.39
N SER A 29 17.17 -7.43 13.29
CA SER A 29 18.35 -8.23 12.93
C SER A 29 18.04 -9.49 12.11
N LYS A 30 16.77 -9.93 12.06
CA LYS A 30 16.35 -11.19 11.45
C LYS A 30 15.44 -11.01 10.22
N VAL A 31 15.06 -9.78 9.89
CA VAL A 31 14.04 -9.50 8.88
C VAL A 31 14.67 -9.48 7.48
N LYS A 32 14.16 -10.34 6.59
CA LYS A 32 14.55 -10.39 5.17
C LYS A 32 13.59 -9.62 4.26
N TYR A 33 12.31 -9.62 4.60
CA TYR A 33 11.25 -8.97 3.83
C TYR A 33 10.36 -8.18 4.79
N VAL A 34 9.99 -6.97 4.38
CA VAL A 34 8.97 -6.18 5.07
C VAL A 34 7.85 -5.92 4.08
N VAL A 35 6.62 -6.23 4.48
CA VAL A 35 5.42 -5.90 3.72
C VAL A 35 4.71 -4.76 4.44
N SER A 36 4.48 -3.63 3.79
CA SER A 36 3.73 -2.50 4.37
C SER A 36 2.82 -1.81 3.36
N ASP A 37 1.95 -0.95 3.86
CA ASP A 37 1.19 -0.02 3.03
C ASP A 37 2.09 0.94 2.22
N LEU A 38 1.46 1.76 1.37
CA LEU A 38 2.15 2.74 0.53
C LEU A 38 2.49 4.05 1.27
N ALA A 39 2.38 4.11 2.60
CA ALA A 39 2.63 5.35 3.32
C ALA A 39 4.11 5.78 3.22
N PRO A 40 4.39 7.04 2.83
CA PRO A 40 5.78 7.52 2.71
C PRO A 40 6.57 7.40 4.02
N ALA A 41 5.91 7.55 5.18
CA ALA A 41 6.52 7.38 6.49
C ALA A 41 7.00 5.94 6.74
N MET A 42 6.22 4.94 6.31
CA MET A 42 6.58 3.53 6.46
C MET A 42 7.81 3.19 5.64
N ARG A 43 7.85 3.63 4.36
CA ARG A 43 9.03 3.42 3.51
C ARG A 43 10.31 3.98 4.15
N LYS A 44 10.29 5.24 4.59
CA LYS A 44 11.46 5.89 5.22
C LYS A 44 11.89 5.18 6.50
N ALA A 45 10.92 4.82 7.35
CA ALA A 45 11.22 4.10 8.58
C ALA A 45 11.84 2.72 8.31
N ILE A 46 11.32 1.97 7.33
CA ILE A 46 11.84 0.65 6.96
C ILE A 46 13.25 0.75 6.37
N GLU A 47 13.49 1.71 5.45
CA GLU A 47 14.83 1.96 4.89
C GLU A 47 15.87 2.28 5.97
N LYS A 48 15.46 3.01 7.04
CA LYS A 48 16.33 3.34 8.17
C LYS A 48 16.56 2.17 9.13
N VAL A 49 15.49 1.45 9.47
CA VAL A 49 15.52 0.40 10.50
C VAL A 49 16.05 -0.91 9.94
N CYS A 50 15.57 -1.32 8.77
CA CYS A 50 15.87 -2.60 8.14
C CYS A 50 16.49 -2.38 6.74
N PRO A 51 17.66 -1.72 6.61
CA PRO A 51 18.22 -1.32 5.32
C PRO A 51 18.55 -2.52 4.40
N LYS A 52 18.72 -3.71 4.96
CA LYS A 52 19.02 -4.95 4.22
C LYS A 52 17.76 -5.73 3.83
N ALA A 53 16.59 -5.37 4.36
CA ALA A 53 15.36 -6.07 4.06
C ALA A 53 14.78 -5.57 2.72
N ILE A 54 14.20 -6.49 1.95
CA ILE A 54 13.44 -6.12 0.74
C ILE A 54 12.08 -5.58 1.19
N HIS A 55 11.81 -4.33 0.85
CA HIS A 55 10.52 -3.70 1.10
C HIS A 55 9.53 -4.02 -0.03
N VAL A 56 8.43 -4.68 0.33
CA VAL A 56 7.36 -5.10 -0.57
C VAL A 56 6.08 -4.35 -0.19
N LEU A 57 5.30 -3.96 -1.20
CA LEU A 57 4.00 -3.32 -0.95
C LEU A 57 2.95 -4.36 -0.58
N ASP A 58 2.12 -4.00 0.39
CA ASP A 58 1.01 -4.81 0.86
C ASP A 58 -0.03 -5.02 -0.25
N HIS A 59 -0.34 -6.29 -0.50
CA HIS A 59 -1.21 -6.69 -1.58
C HIS A 59 -2.65 -6.17 -1.44
N PHE A 60 -3.17 -6.08 -0.20
CA PHE A 60 -4.51 -5.53 0.03
C PHE A 60 -4.57 -4.05 -0.30
N HIS A 61 -3.55 -3.28 0.11
CA HIS A 61 -3.50 -1.85 -0.17
C HIS A 61 -3.30 -1.58 -1.67
N VAL A 62 -2.52 -2.40 -2.36
CA VAL A 62 -2.37 -2.32 -3.82
C VAL A 62 -3.71 -2.58 -4.51
N ILE A 63 -4.41 -3.66 -4.16
CA ILE A 63 -5.73 -3.95 -4.72
C ILE A 63 -6.69 -2.79 -4.44
N GLN A 64 -6.75 -2.33 -3.18
CA GLN A 64 -7.63 -1.23 -2.78
C GLN A 64 -7.35 0.05 -3.59
N LEU A 65 -6.07 0.41 -3.78
CA LEU A 65 -5.67 1.57 -4.58
C LEU A 65 -6.23 1.51 -6.01
N PHE A 66 -6.14 0.34 -6.66
CA PHE A 66 -6.67 0.13 -8.01
C PHE A 66 -8.21 0.11 -8.02
N THR A 67 -8.84 -0.54 -7.06
CA THR A 67 -10.30 -0.58 -6.93
C THR A 67 -10.88 0.82 -6.71
N ASP A 68 -10.25 1.63 -5.86
CA ASP A 68 -10.69 3.01 -5.60
C ASP A 68 -10.51 3.90 -6.84
N ALA A 69 -9.44 3.70 -7.60
CA ALA A 69 -9.22 4.40 -8.87
C ALA A 69 -10.29 4.05 -9.91
N LEU A 70 -10.60 2.76 -10.07
CA LEU A 70 -11.66 2.27 -10.94
C LEU A 70 -13.01 2.87 -10.55
N GLU A 71 -13.31 2.90 -9.25
CA GLU A 71 -14.57 3.43 -8.74
C GLU A 71 -14.70 4.95 -8.98
N ARG A 72 -13.61 5.71 -8.82
CA ARG A 72 -13.59 7.14 -9.20
C ARG A 72 -13.89 7.34 -10.69
N CYS A 73 -13.31 6.51 -11.56
CA CYS A 73 -13.57 6.57 -12.99
C CYS A 73 -15.04 6.25 -13.33
N ARG A 74 -15.62 5.22 -12.71
CA ARG A 74 -17.04 4.87 -12.88
C ARG A 74 -17.97 5.98 -12.42
N LYS A 75 -17.71 6.57 -11.25
CA LYS A 75 -18.47 7.73 -10.74
C LYS A 75 -18.39 8.95 -11.64
N TYR A 76 -17.21 9.23 -12.20
CA TYR A 76 -17.00 10.32 -13.14
C TYR A 76 -17.84 10.14 -14.42
N LEU A 77 -17.86 8.92 -14.96
CA LEU A 77 -18.69 8.57 -16.11
C LEU A 77 -20.19 8.69 -15.81
N ALA A 78 -20.64 8.12 -14.69
CA ALA A 78 -22.06 8.12 -14.31
C ALA A 78 -22.63 9.54 -14.12
N LYS A 79 -21.79 10.50 -13.70
CA LYS A 79 -22.18 11.91 -13.54
C LYS A 79 -22.19 12.72 -14.85
N GLY A 80 -22.08 12.06 -16.00
CA GLY A 80 -22.12 12.74 -17.30
C GLY A 80 -20.85 13.54 -17.59
N GLY A 81 -19.68 13.04 -17.14
CA GLY A 81 -18.36 13.58 -17.48
C GLY A 81 -18.20 13.69 -18.99
N THR A 82 -18.57 14.84 -19.52
CA THR A 82 -18.68 15.14 -20.94
C THR A 82 -17.40 15.83 -21.37
N LYS A 83 -16.80 15.31 -22.45
CA LYS A 83 -15.72 15.90 -23.26
C LYS A 83 -14.29 15.76 -22.71
N HIS A 84 -13.54 14.82 -23.30
CA HIS A 84 -12.20 14.95 -23.89
C HIS A 84 -11.70 13.54 -24.28
N GLY A 85 -11.02 13.38 -25.42
CA GLY A 85 -10.61 12.07 -25.94
C GLY A 85 -9.76 11.22 -24.97
N SER A 86 -9.12 11.86 -24.00
CA SER A 86 -8.38 11.23 -22.90
C SER A 86 -9.28 10.44 -21.95
N VAL A 87 -10.42 10.99 -21.55
CA VAL A 87 -11.41 10.30 -20.69
C VAL A 87 -11.89 9.02 -21.37
N ARG A 88 -12.21 9.10 -22.66
CA ARG A 88 -12.71 7.96 -23.44
C ARG A 88 -11.67 6.83 -23.55
N ARG A 89 -10.39 7.20 -23.67
CA ARG A 89 -9.26 6.26 -23.69
C ARG A 89 -9.05 5.57 -22.35
N VAL A 90 -9.06 6.33 -21.25
CA VAL A 90 -8.96 5.78 -19.89
C VAL A 90 -10.13 4.83 -19.62
N CYS A 91 -11.36 5.21 -20.00
CA CYS A 91 -12.53 4.36 -19.79
C CYS A 91 -12.47 3.07 -20.63
N ARG A 92 -11.95 3.13 -21.86
CA ARG A 92 -11.71 1.93 -22.67
C ARG A 92 -10.71 1.01 -21.97
N TRP A 93 -9.56 1.52 -21.55
CA TRP A 93 -8.55 0.70 -20.86
C TRP A 93 -9.07 0.07 -19.56
N LEU A 94 -9.88 0.79 -18.79
CA LEU A 94 -10.44 0.31 -17.52
C LEU A 94 -11.65 -0.65 -17.69
N SER A 95 -12.30 -0.65 -18.85
CA SER A 95 -13.46 -1.51 -19.14
C SER A 95 -13.10 -2.75 -19.97
N GLN A 96 -11.90 -2.77 -20.58
CA GLN A 96 -11.41 -3.96 -21.24
C GLN A 96 -10.99 -4.99 -20.19
N ARG A 97 -11.37 -6.25 -20.42
CA ARG A 97 -10.81 -7.35 -19.64
C ARG A 97 -9.29 -7.33 -19.84
N PRO A 98 -8.48 -7.40 -18.77
CA PRO A 98 -7.06 -7.65 -18.94
C PRO A 98 -6.94 -8.95 -19.76
N GLU A 99 -6.26 -8.87 -20.89
CA GLU A 99 -6.00 -10.06 -21.70
C GLU A 99 -5.25 -11.08 -20.82
N LYS A 100 -5.65 -12.35 -20.96
CA LYS A 100 -5.20 -13.45 -20.11
C LYS A 100 -3.71 -13.74 -20.28
#